data_AF-A0ABD4JHD5-F1
#
_entry.id   AF-A0ABD4JHD5-F1
#
_cell.length_a   1.000
_cell.length_b   1.000
_cell.length_c   1.000
_cell.angle_alpha   90.00
_cell.angle_beta   90.00
_cell.angle_gamma   90.00
#
_symmetry.space_group_name_H-M   'P 1'
#
loop_
_entity.id
_entity.type
_entity.pdbx_description
1 polymer ?
#
loop_
_entity_poly.entity_id
_entity_poly.type
_entity_poly.pdbx_seq_one_letter_code
_entity_poly.pdbx_strand_id
1 'polypeptide(L)'
;MNSLDEDLFKNILLFINDKINDVEFILFLILGICSLIIKKYITDSVAQSENIFINTQKENLDNLNQIYFCLVQLSLKPNSKSNAKKLYELLLKNSYIVDIKENNDLLKNVYENYSKDKPLNEKLIFDYLRKIQDKIKEINNIINKNNSRYLEQQNNPVKFYLKKASFSLFLIIFILLILYVLRSLYVDLFT
;
A
#
# COMPACT_ATOMS: atom_id res chain seq x y z
N MET A 1 27.36 5.18 5.15
CA MET A 1 27.40 3.72 4.93
C MET A 1 27.53 3.08 6.30
N ASN A 2 26.77 2.02 6.59
CA ASN A 2 26.90 1.34 7.88
C ASN A 2 28.19 0.50 7.87
N SER A 3 28.80 0.27 9.04
CA SER A 3 30.05 -0.52 9.15
C SER A 3 29.95 -1.92 8.55
N LEU A 4 28.74 -2.51 8.58
CA LEU A 4 28.44 -3.80 7.95
C LEU A 4 28.57 -3.77 6.41
N ASP A 5 28.24 -2.64 5.78
CA ASP A 5 28.35 -2.46 4.33
C ASP A 5 29.82 -2.31 3.90
N GLU A 6 30.64 -1.66 4.73
CA GLU A 6 32.08 -1.52 4.50
C GLU A 6 32.82 -2.85 4.63
N ASP A 7 32.50 -3.66 5.64
CA ASP A 7 33.11 -4.98 5.81
C ASP A 7 32.71 -5.96 4.71
N LEU A 8 31.45 -5.92 4.24
CA LEU A 8 31.02 -6.72 3.10
C LEU A 8 31.80 -6.33 1.83
N PHE A 9 31.98 -5.03 1.60
CA PHE A 9 32.71 -4.51 0.44
C PHE A 9 34.20 -4.89 0.50
N LYS A 10 34.82 -4.83 1.69
CA LYS A 10 36.22 -5.23 1.92
C LYS A 10 36.44 -6.73 1.73
N ASN A 11 35.52 -7.55 2.23
CA ASN A 11 35.60 -9.01 2.08
C ASN A 11 35.37 -9.45 0.64
N ILE A 12 34.50 -8.76 -0.11
CA ILE A 12 34.35 -8.94 -1.55
C ILE A 12 35.68 -8.61 -2.25
N LEU A 13 36.30 -7.45 -1.95
CA LEU A 13 37.61 -7.05 -2.49
C LEU A 13 38.75 -8.04 -2.21
N LEU A 14 38.79 -8.62 -1.01
CA LEU A 14 39.79 -9.65 -0.66
C LEU A 14 39.57 -10.97 -1.42
N PHE A 15 38.31 -11.37 -1.64
CA PHE A 15 37.98 -12.59 -2.39
C PHE A 15 38.30 -12.47 -3.89
N ILE A 16 38.32 -11.24 -4.42
CA ILE A 16 38.59 -10.91 -5.83
C ILE A 16 40.08 -11.07 -6.19
N ASN A 17 40.99 -10.87 -5.24
CA ASN A 17 42.40 -10.72 -5.54
C ASN A 17 43.11 -12.04 -5.90
N ASP A 18 42.54 -13.20 -5.57
CA ASP A 18 43.29 -14.47 -5.62
C ASP A 18 42.77 -15.54 -6.60
N LYS A 19 41.51 -15.54 -7.10
CA LYS A 19 40.96 -16.76 -7.76
C LYS A 19 39.87 -16.66 -8.85
N ILE A 20 39.58 -15.51 -9.46
CA ILE A 20 38.45 -15.42 -10.43
C ILE A 20 38.92 -14.88 -11.79
N ASN A 21 38.51 -15.52 -12.89
CA ASN A 21 38.74 -15.03 -14.25
C ASN A 21 38.02 -13.68 -14.42
N ASP A 22 38.67 -12.65 -14.97
CA ASP A 22 38.17 -11.26 -15.02
C ASP A 22 36.70 -11.09 -15.46
N VAL A 23 36.22 -11.98 -16.33
CA VAL A 23 34.83 -12.03 -16.83
C VAL A 23 33.82 -12.46 -15.75
N GLU A 24 34.14 -13.49 -14.96
CA GLU A 24 33.29 -13.94 -13.86
C GLU A 24 33.21 -12.87 -12.77
N PHE A 25 34.32 -12.17 -12.52
CA PHE A 25 34.37 -11.08 -11.57
C PHE A 25 33.46 -9.90 -11.98
N ILE A 26 33.53 -9.46 -13.25
CA ILE A 26 32.66 -8.42 -13.78
C ILE A 26 31.18 -8.82 -13.68
N LEU A 27 30.85 -10.09 -13.98
CA LEU A 27 29.51 -10.63 -13.84
C LEU A 27 29.02 -10.61 -12.37
N PHE A 28 29.86 -11.03 -11.42
CA PHE A 28 29.53 -10.98 -9.99
C PHE A 28 29.36 -9.54 -9.48
N LEU A 29 30.19 -8.60 -9.94
CA LEU A 29 30.10 -7.19 -9.57
C LEU A 29 28.79 -6.56 -10.09
N ILE A 30 28.44 -6.83 -11.35
CA ILE A 30 27.17 -6.37 -11.94
C ILE A 30 25.99 -6.96 -11.18
N LEU A 31 26.00 -8.27 -10.89
CA LEU A 31 24.95 -8.93 -10.09
C LEU A 31 24.84 -8.33 -8.68
N GLY A 32 25.96 -8.02 -8.03
CA GLY A 32 25.99 -7.38 -6.71
C GLY A 32 25.41 -5.96 -6.72
N ILE A 33 25.80 -5.14 -7.69
CA ILE A 33 25.29 -3.77 -7.85
C ILE A 33 23.79 -3.80 -8.20
N CYS A 34 23.37 -4.66 -9.11
CA CYS A 34 21.95 -4.83 -9.43
C CYS A 34 21.14 -5.31 -8.22
N SER A 35 21.67 -6.24 -7.43
CA SER A 35 21.04 -6.72 -6.19
C SER A 35 20.87 -5.59 -5.16
N LEU A 36 21.90 -4.75 -4.97
CA LEU A 36 21.84 -3.58 -4.09
C LEU A 36 20.83 -2.53 -4.56
N ILE A 37 20.77 -2.27 -5.87
CA ILE A 37 19.80 -1.34 -6.47
C ILE A 37 18.37 -1.88 -6.30
N ILE A 38 18.12 -3.17 -6.56
CA ILE A 38 16.81 -3.79 -6.37
C ILE A 38 16.38 -3.75 -4.90
N LYS A 39 17.29 -4.05 -3.98
CA LYS A 39 17.00 -4.01 -2.55
C LYS A 39 16.58 -2.60 -2.13
N LYS A 40 17.43 -1.60 -2.42
CA LYS A 40 17.29 -0.23 -1.94
C LYS A 40 16.16 0.55 -2.63
N TYR A 41 16.01 0.40 -3.95
CA TYR A 41 15.07 1.25 -4.71
C TYR A 41 13.72 0.59 -4.96
N ILE A 42 13.64 -0.74 -4.95
CA ILE A 42 12.40 -1.46 -5.25
C ILE A 42 11.83 -2.06 -3.98
N THR A 43 12.61 -2.86 -3.26
CA THR A 43 12.06 -3.61 -2.10
C THR A 43 11.70 -2.69 -0.94
N ASP A 44 12.60 -1.77 -0.57
CA ASP A 44 12.37 -0.84 0.54
C ASP A 44 11.28 0.20 0.21
N SER A 45 11.29 0.73 -1.03
CA SER A 45 10.25 1.63 -1.54
C SER A 45 8.86 0.98 -1.53
N VAL A 46 8.76 -0.27 -2.02
CA VAL A 46 7.50 -1.03 -2.01
C VAL A 46 7.03 -1.24 -0.57
N ALA A 47 7.91 -1.65 0.35
CA ALA A 47 7.55 -1.82 1.76
C ALA A 47 7.08 -0.51 2.41
N GLN A 48 7.73 0.60 2.12
CA GLN A 48 7.33 1.92 2.61
C GLN A 48 5.97 2.34 2.05
N SER A 49 5.73 2.12 0.76
CA SER A 49 4.44 2.41 0.11
C SER A 49 3.30 1.56 0.67
N GLU A 50 3.55 0.27 0.92
CA GLU A 50 2.59 -0.65 1.54
C GLU A 50 2.25 -0.19 2.98
N ASN A 51 3.23 0.31 3.73
CA ASN A 51 3.02 0.84 5.10
C ASN A 51 2.19 2.13 5.08
N ILE A 52 2.51 3.09 4.20
CA ILE A 52 1.72 4.32 4.02
C ILE A 52 0.27 3.96 3.67
N PHE A 53 0.07 3.07 2.69
CA PHE A 53 -1.25 2.61 2.29
C PHE A 53 -2.04 2.03 3.46
N ILE A 54 -1.43 1.16 4.27
CA ILE A 54 -2.11 0.56 5.43
C ILE A 54 -2.47 1.58 6.50
N ASN A 55 -1.59 2.54 6.78
CA ASN A 55 -1.87 3.58 7.77
C ASN A 55 -3.04 4.47 7.29
N THR A 56 -3.08 4.81 6.00
CA THR A 56 -4.24 5.50 5.41
C THR A 56 -5.53 4.67 5.53
N GLN A 57 -5.47 3.35 5.31
CA GLN A 57 -6.64 2.48 5.50
C GLN A 57 -7.11 2.44 6.96
N LYS A 58 -6.20 2.41 7.94
CA LYS A 58 -6.53 2.46 9.37
C LYS A 58 -7.17 3.78 9.76
N GLU A 59 -6.63 4.89 9.29
CA GLU A 59 -7.22 6.22 9.52
C GLU A 59 -8.63 6.32 8.91
N ASN A 60 -8.80 5.83 7.68
CA ASN A 60 -10.12 5.78 7.05
C ASN A 60 -11.11 4.90 7.83
N LEU A 61 -10.65 3.77 8.39
CA LEU A 61 -11.45 2.89 9.23
C LEU A 61 -11.93 3.61 10.50
N ASP A 62 -11.04 4.32 11.17
CA ASP A 62 -11.37 5.09 12.38
C ASP A 62 -12.40 6.19 12.07
N ASN A 63 -12.21 6.92 10.97
CA ASN A 63 -13.15 7.94 10.52
C ASN A 63 -14.52 7.35 10.17
N LEU A 64 -14.57 6.21 9.47
CA LEU A 64 -15.82 5.51 9.18
C LEU A 64 -16.53 5.01 10.43
N ASN A 65 -15.79 4.49 11.42
CA ASN A 65 -16.35 4.08 12.70
C ASN A 65 -16.96 5.26 13.46
N GLN A 66 -16.33 6.44 13.43
CA GLN A 66 -16.89 7.66 14.02
C GLN A 66 -18.18 8.10 13.33
N ILE A 67 -18.22 8.09 11.99
CA ILE A 67 -19.42 8.41 11.20
C ILE A 67 -20.53 7.40 11.51
N TYR A 68 -20.22 6.11 11.50
CA TYR A 68 -21.15 5.03 11.84
C TYR A 68 -21.79 5.26 13.21
N PHE A 69 -20.97 5.53 14.23
CA PHE A 69 -21.45 5.76 15.58
C PHE A 69 -22.35 7.01 15.65
N CYS A 70 -21.97 8.11 14.98
CA CYS A 70 -22.79 9.32 14.94
C CYS A 70 -24.13 9.10 14.22
N LEU A 71 -24.15 8.31 13.14
CA LEU A 71 -25.40 7.92 12.47
C LEU A 71 -26.30 7.11 13.39
N VAL A 72 -25.76 6.10 14.10
CA VAL A 72 -26.54 5.32 15.07
C VAL A 72 -27.11 6.21 16.18
N GLN A 73 -26.29 7.10 16.74
CA GLN A 73 -26.75 8.05 17.76
C GLN A 73 -27.83 9.00 17.25
N LEU A 74 -27.74 9.43 15.99
CA LEU A 74 -28.75 10.27 15.37
C LEU A 74 -30.03 9.49 15.10
N SER A 75 -29.96 8.24 14.65
CA SER A 75 -31.13 7.37 14.48
C SER A 75 -31.87 7.11 15.80
N LEU A 76 -31.15 7.01 16.93
CA LEU A 76 -31.75 6.85 18.26
C LEU A 76 -32.38 8.15 18.79
N LYS A 77 -31.86 9.31 18.37
CA LYS A 77 -32.31 10.64 18.80
C LYS A 77 -32.41 11.57 17.59
N PRO A 78 -33.41 11.38 16.71
CA PRO A 78 -33.49 12.05 15.40
C PRO A 78 -33.69 13.56 15.47
N ASN A 79 -34.15 14.07 16.61
CA ASN A 79 -34.36 15.51 16.84
C ASN A 79 -33.17 16.18 17.54
N SER A 80 -32.05 15.47 17.74
CA SER A 80 -30.87 16.01 18.42
C SER A 80 -30.04 16.89 17.48
N LYS A 81 -30.23 18.22 17.57
CA LYS A 81 -29.43 19.21 16.82
C LYS A 81 -27.92 19.04 17.01
N SER A 82 -27.50 18.71 18.23
CA SER A 82 -26.08 18.48 18.54
C SER A 82 -25.52 17.27 17.78
N ASN A 83 -26.24 16.15 17.78
CA ASN A 83 -25.82 14.94 17.07
C ASN A 83 -25.80 15.16 15.55
N ALA A 84 -26.81 15.84 15.02
CA ALA A 84 -26.90 16.16 13.61
C ALA A 84 -25.77 17.10 13.17
N LYS A 85 -25.49 18.16 13.93
CA LYS A 85 -24.36 19.07 13.65
C LYS A 85 -23.02 18.33 13.67
N LYS A 86 -22.79 17.48 14.68
CA LYS A 86 -21.56 16.67 14.78
C LYS A 86 -21.39 15.74 13.58
N LEU A 87 -22.47 15.06 13.17
CA LEU A 87 -22.46 14.20 11.98
C LEU A 87 -22.17 15.01 10.71
N TYR A 88 -22.78 16.19 10.56
CA TYR A 88 -22.54 17.08 9.42
C TYR A 88 -21.06 17.49 9.28
N GLU A 89 -20.44 17.91 10.38
CA GLU A 89 -19.01 18.29 10.39
C GLU A 89 -18.11 17.10 10.05
N LEU A 90 -18.42 15.91 10.56
CA LEU A 90 -17.68 14.68 10.25
C LEU A 90 -17.81 14.28 8.78
N LEU A 91 -19.02 14.36 8.21
CA LEU A 91 -19.25 14.04 6.80
C LEU A 91 -18.54 15.03 5.86
N LEU A 92 -18.53 16.33 6.19
CA LEU A 92 -17.79 17.35 5.44
C LEU A 92 -16.29 17.03 5.38
N LYS A 93 -15.69 16.72 6.54
CA LYS A 93 -14.26 16.43 6.66
C LYS A 93 -13.85 15.15 5.92
N ASN A 94 -14.77 14.19 5.81
CA ASN A 94 -14.50 12.84 5.30
C ASN A 94 -15.25 12.54 4.00
N SER A 95 -15.56 13.57 3.22
CA SER A 95 -16.36 13.48 1.98
C SER A 95 -15.77 12.57 0.90
N TYR A 96 -14.47 12.25 0.98
CA TYR A 96 -13.74 11.39 0.05
C TYR A 96 -13.78 9.89 0.38
N ILE A 97 -14.26 9.51 1.58
CA ILE A 97 -14.18 8.12 2.05
C ILE A 97 -15.33 7.25 1.50
N VAL A 98 -16.48 7.86 1.22
CA VAL A 98 -17.69 7.21 0.69
C VAL A 98 -18.14 7.97 -0.57
N ASP A 99 -18.91 7.33 -1.45
CA ASP A 99 -19.39 7.88 -2.71
C ASP A 99 -19.90 9.34 -2.57
N ILE A 100 -19.30 10.23 -3.37
CA ILE A 100 -19.47 11.68 -3.33
C ILE A 100 -20.94 12.09 -3.52
N LYS A 101 -21.68 11.41 -4.40
CA LYS A 101 -23.06 11.81 -4.72
C LYS A 101 -23.98 11.58 -3.53
N GLU A 102 -23.84 10.43 -2.89
CA GLU A 102 -24.69 10.01 -1.77
C GLU A 102 -24.30 10.72 -0.48
N ASN A 103 -23.01 11.02 -0.32
CA ASN A 103 -22.50 11.91 0.71
C ASN A 103 -23.22 13.26 0.66
N ASN A 104 -23.39 13.86 -0.51
CA ASN A 104 -24.05 15.17 -0.66
C ASN A 104 -25.54 15.13 -0.29
N ASP A 105 -26.26 14.09 -0.68
CA ASP A 105 -27.68 13.93 -0.35
C ASP A 105 -27.88 13.77 1.16
N LEU A 106 -27.04 12.94 1.81
CA LEU A 106 -27.05 12.79 3.26
C LEU A 106 -26.65 14.10 3.95
N LEU A 107 -25.59 14.76 3.48
CA LEU A 107 -25.08 16.01 4.04
C LEU A 107 -26.19 17.07 4.06
N LYS A 108 -26.92 17.20 2.94
CA LYS A 108 -28.06 18.11 2.84
C LYS A 108 -29.17 17.73 3.80
N ASN A 109 -29.52 16.44 3.91
CA ASN A 109 -30.58 16.01 4.82
C ASN A 109 -30.25 16.29 6.29
N VAL A 110 -29.03 15.95 6.72
CA VAL A 110 -28.55 16.23 8.08
C VAL A 110 -28.46 17.74 8.33
N TYR A 111 -28.00 18.52 7.35
CA TYR A 111 -27.97 19.98 7.43
C TYR A 111 -29.37 20.58 7.65
N GLU A 112 -30.33 20.19 6.82
CA GLU A 112 -31.71 20.67 6.93
C GLU A 112 -32.36 20.27 8.26
N ASN A 113 -32.01 19.11 8.82
CA ASN A 113 -32.48 18.69 10.13
C ASN A 113 -31.99 19.61 11.25
N TYR A 114 -30.68 19.89 11.35
CA TYR A 114 -30.17 20.69 12.46
C TYR A 114 -30.40 22.21 12.29
N SER A 115 -30.41 22.71 11.04
CA SER A 115 -30.48 24.14 10.74
C SER A 115 -31.91 24.66 10.49
N LYS A 116 -32.80 23.81 9.97
CA LYS A 116 -34.16 24.18 9.55
C LYS A 116 -35.24 23.36 10.26
N ASP A 117 -34.88 22.55 11.26
CA ASP A 117 -35.80 21.69 12.01
C ASP A 117 -36.64 20.75 11.14
N LYS A 118 -36.11 20.37 9.96
CA LYS A 118 -36.78 19.41 9.09
C LYS A 118 -36.62 17.97 9.62
N PRO A 119 -37.60 17.08 9.41
CA PRO A 119 -37.44 15.67 9.74
C PRO A 119 -36.31 15.04 8.92
N LEU A 120 -35.57 14.12 9.55
CA LEU A 120 -34.57 13.30 8.88
C LEU A 120 -35.24 12.35 7.89
N ASN A 121 -34.57 12.09 6.78
CA ASN A 121 -34.97 11.03 5.87
C ASN A 121 -34.40 9.70 6.39
N GLU A 122 -35.20 8.97 7.15
CA GLU A 122 -34.78 7.71 7.79
C GLU A 122 -34.27 6.69 6.77
N LYS A 123 -34.93 6.58 5.61
CA LYS A 123 -34.49 5.67 4.55
C LYS A 123 -33.07 6.00 4.08
N LEU A 124 -32.78 7.28 3.87
CA LEU A 124 -31.45 7.75 3.48
C LEU A 124 -30.40 7.44 4.55
N ILE A 125 -30.74 7.62 5.83
CA ILE A 125 -29.86 7.31 6.97
C ILE A 125 -29.57 5.80 7.03
N PHE A 126 -30.58 4.95 6.87
CA PHE A 126 -30.43 3.49 6.88
C PHE A 126 -29.62 2.99 5.68
N ASP A 127 -29.90 3.48 4.48
CA ASP A 127 -29.16 3.11 3.27
C ASP A 127 -27.68 3.48 3.41
N TYR A 128 -27.40 4.65 3.99
CA TYR A 128 -26.03 5.09 4.22
C TYR A 128 -25.31 4.30 5.34
N LEU A 129 -26.01 3.97 6.43
CA LEU A 129 -25.50 3.09 7.49
C LEU A 129 -25.03 1.74 6.92
N ARG A 130 -25.82 1.13 6.04
CA ARG A 130 -25.48 -0.15 5.41
C ARG A 130 -24.20 -0.04 4.58
N LYS A 131 -24.06 1.04 3.80
CA LYS A 131 -22.87 1.29 2.98
C LYS A 131 -21.62 1.49 3.82
N ILE A 132 -21.71 2.24 4.93
CA ILE A 132 -20.58 2.37 5.85
C ILE A 132 -20.18 1.01 6.42
N GLN A 133 -21.15 0.18 6.83
CA GLN A 133 -20.84 -1.16 7.34
C GLN A 133 -20.12 -2.02 6.30
N ASP A 134 -20.56 -1.98 5.04
CA ASP A 134 -19.92 -2.73 3.96
C ASP A 134 -18.50 -2.19 3.68
N LYS A 135 -18.30 -0.86 3.70
CA LYS A 135 -16.98 -0.24 3.53
C LYS A 135 -16.02 -0.57 4.68
N ILE A 136 -16.51 -0.57 5.92
CA ILE A 136 -15.75 -0.99 7.10
C ILE A 136 -15.29 -2.45 6.94
N LYS A 137 -16.17 -3.35 6.51
CA LYS A 137 -15.80 -4.76 6.25
C LYS A 137 -14.75 -4.88 5.16
N GLU A 138 -14.89 -4.12 4.07
CA GLU A 138 -13.93 -4.10 2.97
C GLU A 138 -12.54 -3.67 3.46
N ILE A 139 -12.45 -2.55 4.19
CA ILE A 139 -11.18 -2.03 4.71
C ILE A 139 -10.56 -2.99 5.73
N ASN A 140 -11.36 -3.57 6.63
CA ASN A 140 -10.89 -4.59 7.57
C ASN A 140 -10.32 -5.82 6.84
N ASN A 141 -10.96 -6.27 5.75
CA ASN A 141 -10.44 -7.36 4.95
C ASN A 141 -9.09 -7.00 4.28
N ILE A 142 -8.94 -5.77 3.79
CA ILE A 142 -7.68 -5.27 3.23
C ILE A 142 -6.58 -5.28 4.29
N ILE A 143 -6.86 -4.74 5.48
CA ILE A 143 -5.91 -4.70 6.60
C ILE A 143 -5.52 -6.12 7.04
N ASN A 144 -6.50 -7.02 7.22
CA ASN A 144 -6.24 -8.40 7.64
C ASN A 144 -5.40 -9.17 6.62
N LYS A 145 -5.72 -9.02 5.32
CA LYS A 145 -4.95 -9.66 4.23
C LYS A 145 -3.51 -9.15 4.14
N ASN A 146 -3.28 -7.88 4.48
CA ASN A 146 -1.93 -7.34 4.50
C ASN A 146 -1.19 -7.72 5.79
N ASN A 147 -1.84 -7.71 6.95
CA ASN A 147 -1.23 -8.19 8.19
C ASN A 147 -0.80 -9.65 8.11
N SER A 148 -1.56 -10.53 7.44
CA SER A 148 -1.13 -11.91 7.20
C SER A 148 0.09 -12.01 6.28
N ARG A 149 0.19 -11.16 5.25
CA ARG A 149 1.41 -11.04 4.41
C ARG A 149 2.61 -10.54 5.21
N TYR A 150 2.42 -9.58 6.11
CA TYR A 150 3.49 -9.10 7.00
C TYR A 150 3.90 -10.13 8.04
N LEU A 151 2.96 -10.92 8.58
CA LEU A 151 3.27 -12.05 9.45
C LEU A 151 4.07 -13.14 8.71
N GLU A 152 3.75 -13.41 7.44
CA GLU A 152 4.58 -14.28 6.60
C GLU A 152 6.00 -13.71 6.41
N GLN A 153 6.13 -12.40 6.19
CA GLN A 153 7.42 -11.72 6.11
C GLN A 153 8.20 -11.82 7.43
N GLN A 154 7.55 -11.71 8.58
CA GLN A 154 8.20 -11.76 9.89
C GLN A 154 8.57 -13.18 10.32
N ASN A 155 7.71 -14.16 10.04
CA ASN A 155 7.91 -15.56 10.42
C ASN A 155 8.81 -16.33 9.45
N ASN A 156 8.88 -15.92 8.17
CA ASN A 156 9.71 -16.58 7.17
C ASN A 156 10.32 -15.55 6.19
N PRO A 157 11.14 -14.61 6.70
CA PRO A 157 11.66 -13.49 5.92
C PRO A 157 12.45 -13.98 4.70
N VAL A 158 13.24 -15.04 4.87
CA VAL A 158 14.03 -15.64 3.80
C VAL A 158 13.15 -16.08 2.64
N LYS A 159 12.04 -16.78 2.89
CA LYS A 159 11.11 -17.27 1.86
C LYS A 159 10.36 -16.12 1.17
N PHE A 160 9.98 -15.09 1.93
CA PHE A 160 9.31 -13.89 1.41
C PHE A 160 10.23 -13.11 0.47
N TYR A 161 11.45 -12.81 0.92
CA TYR A 161 12.44 -12.10 0.11
C TYR A 161 12.92 -12.94 -1.08
N LEU A 162 13.10 -14.26 -0.95
CA LEU A 162 13.43 -15.13 -2.08
C LEU A 162 12.36 -15.10 -3.18
N LYS A 163 11.08 -15.08 -2.80
CA LYS A 163 9.96 -15.04 -3.76
C LYS A 163 9.85 -13.70 -4.50
N LYS A 164 10.17 -12.58 -3.85
CA LYS A 164 10.25 -11.26 -4.50
C LYS A 164 11.55 -11.10 -5.30
N ALA A 165 12.68 -11.57 -4.78
CA ALA A 165 13.98 -11.50 -5.44
C ALA A 165 14.08 -12.42 -6.66
N SER A 166 13.40 -13.57 -6.67
CA SER A 166 13.41 -14.47 -7.82
C SER A 166 12.82 -13.83 -9.08
N PHE A 167 11.80 -12.99 -8.94
CA PHE A 167 11.23 -12.24 -10.06
C PHE A 167 12.22 -11.20 -10.60
N SER A 168 12.88 -10.46 -9.72
CA SER A 168 13.87 -9.46 -10.11
C SER A 168 15.12 -10.09 -10.73
N LEU A 169 15.58 -11.22 -10.20
CA LEU A 169 16.67 -12.02 -10.77
C LEU A 169 16.29 -12.59 -12.15
N PHE A 170 15.06 -13.08 -12.31
CA PHE A 170 14.56 -13.55 -13.59
C PHE A 170 14.56 -12.44 -14.65
N LEU A 171 14.11 -11.22 -14.29
CA LEU A 171 14.14 -10.06 -15.20
C LEU A 171 15.56 -9.68 -15.63
N ILE A 172 16.53 -9.70 -14.71
CA ILE A 172 17.93 -9.40 -15.04
C ILE A 172 18.47 -10.44 -16.02
N ILE A 173 18.29 -11.73 -15.72
CA ILE A 173 18.75 -12.82 -16.59
C ILE A 173 18.11 -12.68 -17.97
N PHE A 174 16.81 -12.37 -18.02
CA PHE A 174 16.08 -12.17 -19.28
C PHE A 174 16.64 -11.01 -20.11
N ILE A 175 16.93 -9.87 -19.49
CA ILE A 175 17.54 -8.70 -20.16
C ILE A 175 18.94 -9.04 -20.70
N LEU A 176 19.76 -9.73 -19.90
CA LEU A 176 21.09 -10.17 -20.32
C LEU A 176 21.02 -11.13 -21.52
N LEU A 177 20.04 -12.03 -21.52
CA LEU A 177 19.79 -12.97 -22.61
C LEU A 177 19.37 -12.25 -23.90
N ILE A 178 18.49 -11.24 -23.80
CA ILE A 178 18.11 -10.38 -24.93
C ILE A 178 19.33 -9.65 -25.50
N LEU A 179 20.13 -9.02 -24.64
CA LEU A 179 21.33 -8.29 -25.07
C LEU A 179 22.36 -9.22 -25.73
N TYR A 180 22.50 -10.44 -25.23
CA TYR A 180 23.36 -11.46 -25.83
C TYR A 180 22.87 -11.89 -27.22
N VAL A 181 21.57 -12.16 -27.37
CA VAL A 181 20.97 -12.52 -28.66
C VAL A 181 21.09 -11.37 -29.66
N LEU A 182 20.82 -10.13 -29.24
CA LEU A 182 21.00 -8.94 -30.08
C LEU A 182 22.46 -8.79 -30.54
N ARG A 183 23.42 -9.04 -29.66
CA ARG A 183 24.85 -9.01 -30.00
C ARG A 183 25.21 -10.10 -31.01
N SER A 184 24.74 -11.34 -30.81
CA SER A 184 24.99 -12.44 -31.76
C SER A 184 24.42 -12.13 -33.14
N LEU A 185 23.16 -11.68 -33.19
CA LEU A 185 22.50 -11.28 -34.44
C LEU A 185 23.22 -10.13 -35.13
N TYR A 186 23.72 -9.14 -34.38
CA TYR A 186 24.50 -8.04 -34.93
C TYR A 186 25.81 -8.54 -35.54
N VAL A 187 26.52 -9.44 -34.86
CA VAL A 187 27.76 -10.03 -35.39
C VAL A 187 27.47 -10.86 -36.64
N ASP A 188 26.41 -11.66 -36.66
CA ASP A 188 26.05 -12.49 -37.84
C ASP A 188 25.55 -11.67 -39.04
N LEU A 189 24.99 -10.47 -38.82
CA LEU A 189 24.47 -9.61 -39.89
C LEU A 189 25.48 -8.59 -40.43
N PHE A 190 26.44 -8.17 -39.61
CA PHE A 190 27.32 -7.03 -39.92
C PHE A 190 28.82 -7.35 -39.87
N THR A 191 29.19 -8.62 -39.66
CA THR A 191 30.58 -9.13 -39.76
C THR A 191 30.62 -10.25 -40.78
#